data_AF-A0A2M8HDI0-F1
#
_entry.id   AF-A0A2M8HDI0-F1
#
_cell.length_a   1.000
_cell.length_b   1.000
_cell.length_c   1.000
_cell.angle_alpha   90.00
_cell.angle_beta   90.00
_cell.angle_gamma   90.00
#
_symmetry.space_group_name_H-M   'P 1'
#
loop_
_entity.id
_entity.type
_entity.pdbx_description
1 polymer ?
#
loop_
_entity_poly.entity_id
_entity_poly.type
_entity_poly.pdbx_seq_one_letter_code
_entity_poly.pdbx_strand_id
1 'polypeptide(L)' 'MEQAMTNYLPAIDIMMCHLGISFEQACEQLGLSPLEQQNLSLLQAEQQQTQSN' A
#
# COMPACT_ATOMS: atom_id res chain seq x y z
N MET A 1 2.97 16.15 -4.09
CA MET A 1 3.57 15.06 -3.28
C MET A 1 2.58 13.90 -3.10
N GLU A 2 1.26 14.14 -3.06
CA GLU A 2 0.21 13.09 -2.94
C GLU A 2 0.22 11.96 -3.99
N GLN A 3 0.64 12.21 -5.24
CA GLN A 3 0.57 11.18 -6.29
C GLN A 3 1.56 10.01 -6.10
N ALA A 4 2.61 10.19 -5.30
CA ALA A 4 3.54 9.11 -4.99
C ALA A 4 2.86 8.03 -4.13
N MET A 5 2.02 8.44 -3.18
CA MET A 5 1.35 7.52 -2.25
C MET A 5 0.37 6.58 -2.94
N THR A 6 -0.42 7.09 -3.90
CA THR A 6 -1.40 6.26 -4.62
C THR A 6 -0.75 5.19 -5.48
N ASN A 7 0.48 5.43 -5.95
CA ASN A 7 1.24 4.48 -6.77
C ASN A 7 1.91 3.36 -5.96
N TYR A 8 2.05 3.52 -4.63
CA TYR A 8 2.65 2.47 -3.80
C TYR A 8 1.68 1.31 -3.54
N LEU A 9 0.37 1.54 -3.48
CA LEU A 9 -0.59 0.46 -3.26
C LEU A 9 -0.51 -0.69 -4.30
N PRO A 10 -0.53 -0.43 -5.61
CA PRO A 10 -0.36 -1.51 -6.59
C PRO A 10 1.04 -2.13 -6.53
N ALA A 11 2.09 -1.37 -6.20
CA ALA A 11 3.42 -1.92 -6.01
C ALA A 11 3.49 -2.87 -4.79
N ILE A 12 2.84 -2.49 -3.69
CA ILE A 12 2.69 -3.31 -2.48
C ILE A 12 1.89 -4.58 -2.78
N ASP A 13 0.77 -4.47 -3.50
CA ASP A 13 -0.06 -5.62 -3.89
C ASP A 13 0.72 -6.64 -4.74
N ILE A 14 1.50 -6.15 -5.71
CA ILE A 14 2.40 -6.97 -6.51
C ILE A 14 3.44 -7.66 -5.63
N MET A 15 4.08 -6.92 -4.71
CA MET A 15 5.08 -7.49 -3.79
C MET A 15 4.47 -8.54 -2.86
N MET A 16 3.27 -8.32 -2.32
CA MET A 16 2.57 -9.30 -1.50
C MET A 16 2.27 -10.58 -2.30
N CYS A 17 1.76 -10.45 -3.53
CA CYS A 17 1.46 -11.59 -4.40
C CYS A 17 2.72 -12.34 -4.87
N HIS A 18 3.79 -11.63 -5.23
CA HIS A 18 4.98 -12.25 -5.86
C HIS A 18 6.01 -12.72 -4.84
N LEU A 19 6.18 -12.00 -3.73
CA LEU A 19 7.16 -12.32 -2.69
C LEU A 19 6.52 -13.06 -1.51
N GLY A 20 5.18 -13.10 -1.43
CA GLY A 20 4.47 -13.73 -0.31
C GLY A 20 4.69 -12.99 1.02
N ILE A 21 5.02 -11.71 0.97
CA ILE A 21 5.28 -10.88 2.16
C ILE A 21 4.02 -10.13 2.59
N SER A 22 3.98 -9.71 3.86
CA SER A 22 2.86 -8.89 4.36
C SER A 22 2.94 -7.44 3.89
N PHE A 23 1.84 -6.71 4.04
CA PHE A 23 1.78 -5.27 3.73
C PHE A 23 2.85 -4.46 4.47
N GLU A 24 3.03 -4.72 5.77
CA GLU A 24 4.09 -4.07 6.57
C GLU A 24 5.48 -4.37 6.01
N GLN A 25 5.77 -5.63 5.68
CA GLN A 25 7.05 -6.02 5.10
C GLN A 25 7.30 -5.34 3.76
N ALA A 26 6.28 -5.23 2.90
CA ALA A 26 6.38 -4.51 1.64
C ALA A 26 6.64 -3.02 1.87
N CYS A 27 6.01 -2.43 2.90
CA CYS A 27 6.26 -1.04 3.25
C CYS A 27 7.67 -0.79 3.80
N GLU A 28 8.18 -1.71 4.62
CA GLU A 28 9.57 -1.69 5.10
C GLU A 28 10.55 -1.79 3.93
N GLN A 29 10.28 -2.67 2.94
CA GLN A 29 11.12 -2.79 1.75
C GLN A 29 11.11 -1.55 0.85
N LEU A 30 9.98 -0.82 0.81
CA LEU A 30 9.88 0.46 0.13
C LEU A 30 10.53 1.62 0.88
N GLY A 31 11.00 1.39 2.11
CA GLY A 31 11.57 2.42 2.97
C GLY A 31 10.55 3.44 3.46
N LEU A 32 9.28 3.04 3.58
CA LEU A 32 8.18 3.92 3.99
C LEU A 32 8.22 4.13 5.50
N SER A 33 8.05 5.38 5.91
CA SER A 33 7.95 5.74 7.33
C SER A 33 6.63 5.25 7.95
N PRO A 34 6.55 5.06 9.28
CA PRO A 34 5.33 4.60 9.95
C PRO A 34 4.10 5.49 9.68
N LEU A 35 4.32 6.78 9.44
CA LEU A 35 3.26 7.72 9.07
C LEU A 35 2.72 7.43 7.65
N GLU A 36 3.60 7.14 6.71
CA GLU A 36 3.22 6.79 5.33
C GLU A 36 2.53 5.43 5.27
N GLN A 37 2.97 4.48 6.08
CA GLN A 37 2.30 3.17 6.22
C GLN A 37 0.86 3.33 6.68
N GLN A 38 0.62 4.11 7.74
CA GLN A 38 -0.74 4.39 8.19
C GLN A 38 -1.59 5.06 7.11
N ASN A 39 -1.01 6.02 6.38
CA ASN A 39 -1.74 6.71 5.32
C ASN A 39 -2.10 5.74 4.18
N LEU A 40 -1.18 4.85 3.80
CA LEU A 40 -1.43 3.83 2.78
C LEU A 40 -2.47 2.79 3.23
N SER A 41 -2.47 2.39 4.50
CA SER A 41 -3.50 1.49 5.04
C SER A 41 -4.89 2.12 4.96
N LEU A 42 -5.02 3.43 5.23
CA LEU A 42 -6.27 4.16 5.07
C LEU A 42 -6.70 4.22 3.59
N LEU A 43 -5.78 4.59 2.69
CA LEU A 43 -6.06 4.59 1.25
C LEU A 43 -6.45 3.20 0.72
N GLN A 44 -5.83 2.13 1.23
CA GLN A 44 -6.16 0.76 0.84
C GLN A 44 -7.59 0.39 1.23
N ALA A 45 -8.02 0.79 2.44
CA ALA A 45 -9.39 0.60 2.90
C ALA A 45 -10.39 1.38 2.05
N GLU A 46 -10.06 2.62 1.67
CA GLU A 46 -10.90 3.44 0.78
C GLU A 46 -11.02 2.82 -0.63
N GLN A 47 -9.93 2.32 -1.23
CA GLN A 47 -9.95 1.73 -2.56
C GLN A 47 -10.76 0.42 -2.63
N GLN A 48 -10.69 -0.42 -1.60
CA GLN A 48 -11.49 -1.66 -1.53
C GLN A 48 -13.00 -1.37 -1.46
N GLN A 49 -13.40 -0.24 -0.90
CA GLN A 49 -14.80 0.13 -0.77
C GLN A 49 -15.41 0.66 -2.09
N THR A 50 -14.61 1.27 -2.96
CA THR A 50 -15.08 1.82 -4.24
C THR A 50 -15.22 0.81 -5.40
N GLN A 51 -14.67 -0.41 -5.29
CA GLN A 51 -14.74 -1.41 -6.36
C GLN A 51 -15.97 -2.34 -6.30
N SER A 52 -16.91 -2.08 -5.37
CA SER A 52 -18.21 -2.75 -5.30
C SER A 52 -19.34 -1.82 -5.81
N ASN A 53 -19.39 -1.57 -7.12
CA ASN A 53 -20.60 -1.09 -7.80
C ASN A 53 -20.70 -1.64 -9.23
#